data_AF-A0A519TNR4-F1
#
_entry.id   AF-A0A519TNR4-F1
#
_cell.length_a   1.000
_cell.length_b   1.000
_cell.length_c   1.000
_cell.angle_alpha   90.00
_cell.angle_beta   90.00
_cell.angle_gamma   90.00
#
_symmetry.space_group_name_H-M   'P 1'
#
loop_
_entity.id
_entity.type
_entity.pdbx_description
1 polymer ?
#
loop_
_entity_poly.entity_id
_entity_poly.type
_entity_poly.pdbx_seq_one_letter_code
_entity_poly.pdbx_strand_id
1 'polypeptide(L)' 'PKEKLEIITPQNPAERGCQLSVLVHERGRELFDFLAAQGVMADWREPNVIRLSPVPLYNSFEDVRRAGAALFQFYNK' A
#
# COMPACT_ATOMS: atom_id res chain seq x y z
N PRO A 1 2.75 -5.87 -12.01
CA PRO A 1 2.73 -5.17 -10.70
C PRO A 1 4.10 -5.10 -10.01
N LYS A 2 4.89 -6.18 -9.99
CA LYS A 2 6.16 -6.26 -9.24
C LYS A 2 7.24 -5.27 -9.71
N GLU A 3 7.22 -4.88 -10.98
CA GLU A 3 8.10 -3.85 -11.54
C GLU A 3 7.61 -2.42 -11.30
N LYS A 4 6.36 -2.25 -10.83
CA LYS A 4 5.68 -0.96 -10.62
C LYS A 4 5.62 -0.55 -9.15
N LEU A 5 5.71 -1.53 -8.25
CA LEU A 5 5.62 -1.38 -6.81
C LEU A 5 6.77 -2.13 -6.14
N GLU A 6 7.50 -1.44 -5.27
CA GLU A 6 8.60 -2.01 -4.48
C GLU A 6 8.33 -1.79 -2.99
N ILE A 7 8.49 -2.84 -2.17
CA ILE A 7 8.44 -2.71 -0.71
C ILE A 7 9.84 -2.34 -0.24
N ILE A 8 9.99 -1.12 0.26
CA ILE A 8 11.28 -0.60 0.78
C ILE A 8 11.43 -0.82 2.29
N THR A 9 10.37 -1.28 2.97
CA THR A 9 10.46 -1.73 4.36
C THR A 9 11.29 -3.01 4.44
N PRO A 10 12.19 -3.17 5.44
CA PRO A 10 13.00 -4.37 5.60
C PRO A 10 12.18 -5.66 5.53
N GLN A 11 12.71 -6.65 4.80
CA GLN A 11 12.04 -7.96 4.67
C GLN A 11 12.07 -8.75 5.98
N ASN A 12 13.11 -8.58 6.79
CA ASN A 12 13.26 -9.21 8.09
C ASN A 12 12.15 -8.71 9.04
N PRO A 13 11.23 -9.57 9.50
CA PRO A 13 10.15 -9.15 10.41
C PRO A 13 10.64 -8.58 11.74
N ALA A 14 11.86 -8.91 12.18
CA ALA A 14 12.45 -8.36 13.39
C ALA A 14 12.87 -6.87 13.25
N GLU A 15 12.93 -6.36 12.01
CA GLU A 15 13.38 -4.99 11.68
C GLU A 15 12.22 -4.08 11.26
N ARG A 16 10.96 -4.52 11.41
CA ARG A 16 9.79 -3.71 11.05
C ARG A 16 8.60 -3.94 11.98
N GLY A 17 7.71 -2.93 12.00
CA GLY A 17 6.37 -3.07 12.56
C GLY A 17 5.37 -3.64 11.56
N CYS A 18 4.10 -3.29 11.75
CA CYS A 18 3.02 -3.62 10.81
C CYS A 18 3.04 -2.78 9.53
N GLN A 19 3.62 -1.58 9.58
CA GLN A 19 3.69 -0.66 8.44
C GLN A 19 4.58 -1.23 7.33
N LEU A 20 4.07 -1.16 6.09
CA LEU A 20 4.83 -1.34 4.86
C LEU A 20 4.86 -0.02 4.08
N SER A 21 6.07 0.43 3.75
CA SER A 21 6.32 1.52 2.81
C SER A 21 6.48 0.91 1.43
N VAL A 22 5.61 1.33 0.51
CA VAL A 22 5.59 0.90 -0.88
C VAL A 22 6.04 2.07 -1.75
N LEU A 23 7.22 1.93 -2.36
CA LEU A 23 7.70 2.82 -3.40
C LEU A 23 6.91 2.54 -4.68
N VAL A 24 6.36 3.59 -5.27
CA VAL A 24 5.54 3.51 -6.47
C VAL A 24 6.28 4.15 -7.63
N HIS A 25 6.73 3.36 -8.59
CA HIS A 25 7.59 3.85 -9.67
C HIS A 25 6.83 4.74 -10.68
N GLU A 26 5.52 4.54 -10.82
CA GLU A 26 4.69 5.28 -11.76
C GLU A 26 3.31 5.59 -11.17
N ARG A 27 2.75 6.75 -11.49
CA ARG A 27 1.37 7.13 -11.15
C ARG A 27 1.07 7.09 -9.64
N GLY A 28 2.06 7.39 -8.80
CA GLY A 28 1.94 7.28 -7.34
C GLY A 28 0.80 8.10 -6.77
N ARG A 29 0.64 9.36 -7.20
CA ARG A 29 -0.44 10.21 -6.71
C ARG A 29 -1.82 9.75 -7.16
N GLU A 30 -1.95 9.36 -8.42
CA GLU A 30 -3.19 8.76 -8.94
C GLU A 30 -3.58 7.51 -8.18
N LEU A 31 -2.60 6.63 -7.87
CA LEU A 31 -2.84 5.44 -7.08
C LEU A 31 -3.31 5.80 -5.67
N PHE A 32 -2.65 6.75 -5.01
CA PHE A 32 -3.02 7.20 -3.68
C PHE A 32 -4.46 7.73 -3.63
N ASP A 33 -4.81 8.62 -4.56
CA ASP A 33 -6.15 9.19 -4.66
C ASP A 33 -7.20 8.10 -4.99
N PHE A 34 -6.85 7.13 -5.85
CA PHE A 34 -7.71 5.97 -6.15
C PHE A 34 -7.95 5.09 -4.92
N LEU A 35 -6.91 4.76 -4.16
CA LEU A 35 -7.02 3.96 -2.94
C LEU A 35 -7.94 4.64 -1.91
N ALA A 36 -7.77 5.95 -1.72
CA ALA A 36 -8.64 6.74 -0.84
C ALA A 36 -10.11 6.68 -1.30
N ALA A 37 -10.37 6.79 -2.61
CA ALA A 37 -11.71 6.66 -3.18
C ALA A 37 -12.32 5.25 -3.04
N GLN A 38 -11.49 4.20 -2.88
CA GLN A 38 -11.94 2.84 -2.54
C GLN A 38 -12.07 2.60 -1.03
N GLY A 39 -11.86 3.62 -0.19
CA GLY A 39 -11.92 3.52 1.27
C GLY A 39 -10.66 2.93 1.91
N VAL A 40 -9.56 2.79 1.15
CA VAL A 40 -8.26 2.35 1.66
C VAL A 40 -7.47 3.59 2.08
N MET A 41 -7.54 3.91 3.37
CA MET A 41 -6.81 5.04 3.94
C MET A 41 -5.35 4.69 4.14
N ALA A 42 -4.47 5.43 3.47
CA ALA A 42 -3.02 5.27 3.51
C ALA A 42 -2.36 6.62 3.81
N ASP A 43 -1.04 6.59 4.04
CA ASP A 43 -0.25 7.81 4.20
C ASP A 43 0.66 8.04 2.98
N TRP A 44 0.68 9.28 2.47
CA TRP A 44 1.49 9.69 1.32
C TRP A 44 2.81 10.31 1.76
N ARG A 45 3.90 9.91 1.12
CA ARG A 45 5.24 10.44 1.35
C ARG A 45 5.88 10.80 0.02
N GLU A 46 6.25 12.07 -0.12
CA GLU A 46 6.92 12.58 -1.31
C GLU A 46 8.25 11.84 -1.57
N PRO A 47 8.62 11.63 -2.85
CA PRO A 47 7.84 11.99 -4.04
C PRO A 47 6.80 10.92 -4.45
N ASN A 48 6.91 9.68 -3.95
CA ASN A 48 6.19 8.55 -4.53
C ASN A 48 6.09 7.31 -3.62
N VAL A 49 5.98 7.49 -2.30
CA VAL A 49 5.86 6.39 -1.34
C VAL A 49 4.47 6.41 -0.71
N ILE A 50 3.81 5.25 -0.68
CA ILE A 50 2.55 5.02 0.03
C ILE A 50 2.83 4.10 1.22
N ARG A 51 2.40 4.49 2.43
CA ARG A 51 2.53 3.68 3.64
C ARG A 51 1.20 3.05 4.01
N LEU A 52 1.19 1.73 4.14
CA LEU A 52 0.04 0.92 4.55
C LEU A 52 0.35 0.26 5.90
N SER A 53 -0.52 0.44 6.89
CA SER A 53 -0.30 -0.06 8.26
C SER A 53 -1.52 -0.86 8.75
N PRO A 54 -1.62 -2.16 8.45
CA PRO A 54 -2.66 -3.02 9.03
C PRO A 54 -2.39 -3.20 10.52
N VAL A 55 -3.08 -2.41 11.35
CA VAL A 55 -2.93 -2.42 12.80
C VAL A 55 -3.68 -3.62 13.39
N PRO A 56 -2.99 -4.52 14.13
CA PRO A 56 -3.59 -5.78 14.59
C PRO A 56 -4.84 -5.64 15.46
N LEU A 57 -5.00 -4.50 16.16
CA LEU A 57 -6.11 -4.29 17.09
C LEU A 57 -7.46 -4.16 16.38
N TYR A 58 -7.48 -3.65 15.15
CA TYR A 58 -8.72 -3.28 14.46
C TYR A 58 -8.74 -3.59 12.96
N ASN A 59 -7.65 -4.06 12.37
CA ASN A 59 -7.65 -4.53 10.98
C ASN A 59 -7.74 -6.04 10.90
N SER A 60 -8.51 -6.51 9.92
CA SER A 60 -8.69 -7.92 9.59
C SER A 60 -7.87 -8.31 8.37
N PHE A 61 -7.67 -9.61 8.16
CA PHE A 61 -7.10 -10.12 6.91
C PHE A 61 -7.96 -9.77 5.69
N GLU A 62 -9.27 -9.62 5.88
CA GLU A 62 -10.18 -9.20 4.80
C GLU A 62 -9.91 -7.74 4.38
N ASP A 63 -9.57 -6.85 5.31
CA ASP A 63 -9.17 -5.47 4.98
C ASP A 63 -7.90 -5.46 4.12
N VAL A 64 -6.91 -6.31 4.47
CA VAL A 64 -5.68 -6.48 3.69
C VAL A 64 -6.00 -7.01 2.29
N ARG A 65 -6.89 -8.00 2.19
CA ARG A 65 -7.34 -8.55 0.90
C ARG A 65 -8.04 -7.49 0.05
N ARG A 66 -8.91 -6.66 0.64
CA ARG A 66 -9.61 -5.56 -0.04
C ARG A 66 -8.62 -4.51 -0.56
N ALA A 67 -7.63 -4.13 0.24
CA ALA A 67 -6.56 -3.23 -0.20
C ALA A 67 -5.75 -3.82 -1.36
N GLY A 68 -5.39 -5.11 -1.28
CA GLY A 68 -4.73 -5.84 -2.37
C GLY A 68 -5.57 -5.90 -3.66
N ALA A 69 -6.88 -6.10 -3.55
CA ALA A 69 -7.80 -6.09 -4.68
C ALA A 69 -7.91 -4.70 -5.34
N ALA A 70 -7.94 -3.63 -4.55
CA ALA A 70 -7.92 -2.26 -5.07
C ALA A 70 -6.62 -1.97 -5.84
N LEU A 71 -5.47 -2.36 -5.28
CA LEU A 71 -4.17 -2.27 -5.97
C LEU A 71 -4.19 -3.02 -7.30
N PHE A 72 -4.70 -4.27 -7.31
CA PHE A 72 -4.82 -5.05 -8.53
C PHE A 72 -5.75 -4.39 -9.55
N GLN A 73 -6.89 -3.85 -9.12
CA GLN A 73 -7.84 -3.17 -9.99
C GLN A 73 -7.25 -1.92 -10.65
N PHE A 74 -6.45 -1.13 -9.93
CA PHE A 74 -5.83 0.07 -10.48
C PHE A 74 -4.88 -0.23 -11.65
N TYR A 75 -4.10 -1.31 -11.55
CA TYR A 75 -3.08 -1.66 -12.55
C TYR A 75 -3.58 -2.57 -13.69
N ASN A 76 -4.77 -3.15 -13.58
CA ASN A 76 -5.37 -4.00 -14.61
C ASN A 76 -6.60 -3.37 -15.28
N LYS A 77 -6.89 -2.10 -14.96
CA LYS A 77 -7.69 -1.23 -15.83
C LYS A 77 -6.81 -0.67 -16.93
#